data_AF-A0A3C1MCK3-F1
#
_entry.id   AF-A0A3C1MCK3-F1
#
_cell.length_a   1.000
_cell.length_b   1.000
_cell.length_c   1.000
_cell.angle_alpha   90.00
_cell.angle_beta   90.00
_cell.angle_gamma   90.00
#
_symmetry.space_group_name_H-M   'P 1'
#
loop_
_entity.id
_entity.type
_entity.pdbx_description
1 polymer ?
#
loop_
_entity_poly.entity_id
_entity_poly.type
_entity_poly.pdbx_seq_one_letter_code
_entity_poly.pdbx_strand_id
1 'polypeptide(L)'
;QNIGITVESNVSEYLRLFGRISYERSNLMNALNDTSAWIALERESILLQLGFSVNCPEIPRCSLPGCAVERKHKHVGETYRGASIFTGRDAQGRRLYEK
;
A
#
# COMPACT_ATOMS: atom_id res chain seq x y z
N GLN A 1 -18.14 -1.71 18.15
CA GLN A 1 -16.94 -0.88 18.31
C GLN A 1 -15.86 -1.45 17.42
N ASN A 2 -15.21 -0.63 16.59
CA ASN A 2 -14.18 -1.04 15.63
C ASN A 2 -12.91 -0.24 15.91
N ILE A 3 -11.80 -0.93 16.14
CA ILE A 3 -10.47 -0.33 16.39
C ILE A 3 -9.53 -0.91 15.34
N GLY A 4 -8.83 -0.06 14.60
CA GLY A 4 -7.92 -0.50 13.54
C GLY A 4 -6.60 0.24 13.54
N ILE A 5 -5.53 -0.49 13.20
CA ILE A 5 -4.19 0.03 12.97
C ILE A 5 -3.87 -0.22 11.49
N THR A 6 -3.43 0.84 10.81
CA THR A 6 -2.96 0.75 9.43
C THR A 6 -1.47 1.05 9.41
N VAL A 7 -0.70 0.18 8.77
CA VAL A 7 0.73 0.35 8.51
C VAL A 7 0.91 0.49 7.00
N GLU A 8 1.53 1.60 6.60
CA GLU A 8 1.83 1.90 5.20
C GLU A 8 3.34 1.93 5.00
N SER A 9 3.82 1.33 3.92
CA SER A 9 5.23 1.32 3.56
C SER A 9 5.41 1.61 2.07
N ASN A 10 6.15 2.67 1.78
CA ASN A 10 6.52 3.05 0.42
C ASN A 10 7.80 2.32 0.04
N VAL A 11 7.70 1.27 -0.80
CA VAL A 11 8.84 0.46 -1.27
C VAL A 11 9.58 1.17 -2.40
N SER A 12 8.84 1.84 -3.28
CA SER A 12 9.39 2.71 -4.32
C SER A 12 8.42 3.85 -4.64
N GLU A 13 8.81 4.75 -5.57
CA GLU A 13 7.89 5.76 -6.12
C GLU A 13 6.69 5.11 -6.86
N TYR A 14 6.86 3.84 -7.26
CA TYR A 14 5.90 3.08 -8.05
C TYR A 14 5.14 2.04 -7.23
N LEU A 15 5.68 1.60 -6.09
CA LEU A 15 5.10 0.52 -5.31
C LEU A 15 4.90 0.96 -3.87
N ARG A 16 3.63 0.96 -3.46
CA ARG A 16 3.22 1.19 -2.07
C ARG A 16 2.53 -0.04 -1.54
N LEU A 17 2.91 -0.46 -0.34
CA LEU A 17 2.29 -1.56 0.38
C LEU A 17 1.54 -1.00 1.58
N PHE A 18 0.33 -1.49 1.83
CA PHE A 18 -0.41 -1.15 3.02
C PHE A 18 -1.02 -2.40 3.64
N GLY A 19 -0.94 -2.46 4.96
CA GLY A 19 -1.57 -3.50 5.77
C GLY A 19 -2.44 -2.83 6.82
N ARG A 20 -3.69 -3.27 6.94
CA ARG A 20 -4.60 -2.82 7.98
C ARG A 20 -5.06 -4.02 8.78
N ILE A 21 -4.87 -3.94 10.09
CA ILE A 21 -5.44 -4.87 11.06
C ILE A 21 -6.55 -4.15 11.80
N SER A 22 -7.71 -4.77 11.96
CA SER A 22 -8.84 -4.15 12.65
C SER A 22 -9.58 -5.19 13.49
N TYR A 23 -9.97 -4.79 14.68
CA TYR A 23 -10.76 -5.58 15.62
C TYR A 23 -12.14 -4.96 15.72
N GLU A 24 -13.18 -5.77 15.53
CA GLU A 24 -14.56 -5.33 15.62
C GLU A 24 -15.34 -6.20 16.61
N ARG A 25 -16.00 -5.53 17.55
CA ARG A 25 -16.94 -6.13 18.48
C ARG A 25 -18.32 -5.56 18.25
N SER A 26 -19.27 -6.42 17.89
CA SER A 26 -20.65 -6.04 17.56
C SER A 26 -21.62 -6.82 18.43
N ASN A 27 -22.54 -6.09 19.08
CA ASN A 27 -23.63 -6.66 19.86
C ASN A 27 -24.90 -6.62 19.00
N LEU A 28 -25.37 -7.78 18.56
CA LEU A 28 -26.62 -7.89 17.82
C LEU A 28 -27.70 -8.43 18.77
N MET A 29 -28.71 -7.60 19.05
CA MET A 29 -29.90 -8.02 19.78
C MET A 29 -31.02 -8.21 18.75
N ASN A 30 -31.29 -9.46 18.39
CA ASN A 30 -32.41 -9.78 17.53
C ASN A 30 -33.62 -10.19 18.39
N ALA A 31 -34.72 -9.44 18.26
CA ALA A 31 -36.01 -9.86 18.77
C ALA A 31 -36.59 -10.89 17.78
N LEU A 32 -36.75 -12.14 18.21
CA LEU A 32 -37.45 -13.15 17.41
C LEU A 32 -38.95 -12.92 17.53
N ASN A 33 -39.63 -12.81 16.38
CA ASN A 33 -41.02 -12.37 16.30
C ASN A 33 -42.06 -13.38 16.83
N ASP A 34 -41.62 -14.57 17.29
CA ASP A 34 -42.50 -15.71 17.63
C ASP A 34 -42.25 -16.34 19.01
N THR A 35 -41.29 -15.84 19.78
CA THR A 35 -41.04 -16.30 21.15
C THR A 35 -40.51 -15.13 21.97
N SER A 36 -40.99 -14.96 23.20
CA SER A 36 -40.54 -13.94 24.18
C SER A 36 -39.10 -14.16 24.69
N ALA A 37 -38.26 -14.82 23.89
CA ALA A 37 -36.88 -15.12 24.16
C ALA A 37 -35.99 -14.11 23.41
N TRP A 38 -35.13 -13.42 24.16
CA TRP A 38 -34.14 -12.50 23.63
C TRP A 38 -32.84 -13.27 23.44
N ILE A 39 -32.28 -13.26 22.23
CA ILE A 39 -30.97 -13.86 21.96
C ILE A 39 -29.95 -12.74 21.83
N ALA A 40 -29.06 -12.64 22.82
CA ALA A 40 -27.91 -11.76 22.78
C ALA A 40 -26.77 -12.45 22.03
N LEU A 41 -26.44 -11.97 20.83
CA LEU A 41 -25.29 -12.44 20.05
C LEU A 41 -24.17 -11.40 20.17
N GLU A 42 -23.14 -11.72 20.97
CA GLU A 42 -21.88 -10.99 20.97
C GLU A 42 -20.97 -11.59 19.89
N ARG A 43 -20.58 -10.77 18.92
CA ARG A 43 -19.72 -11.18 17.79
C ARG A 43 -18.41 -10.40 17.84
N GLU A 44 -17.32 -11.13 17.95
CA GLU A 44 -15.96 -10.62 17.88
C GLU A 44 -15.34 -11.04 16.56
N SER A 45 -14.77 -10.10 15.82
CA SER A 45 -14.12 -10.37 14.54
C SER A 45 -12.79 -9.63 14.43
N ILE A 46 -11.83 -10.32 13.79
CA ILE A 46 -10.54 -9.74 13.43
C ILE A 46 -10.51 -9.67 11.90
N LEU A 47 -10.23 -8.48 11.38
CA LEU A 47 -10.09 -8.21 9.97
C LEU A 47 -8.63 -7.89 9.65
N LEU A 48 -8.05 -8.65 8.72
CA LEU A 48 -6.74 -8.37 8.13
C LEU A 48 -6.94 -7.98 6.67
N GLN A 49 -6.53 -6.77 6.30
CA GLN A 49 -6.55 -6.27 4.95
C GLN A 49 -5.11 -6.04 4.48
N LEU A 50 -4.74 -6.64 3.36
CA LEU A 50 -3.47 -6.45 2.70
C LEU A 50 -3.73 -5.83 1.33
N GLY A 51 -2.97 -4.80 0.97
CA GLY A 51 -3.09 -4.18 -0.33
C GLY A 51 -1.76 -3.65 -0.84
N PHE A 52 -1.68 -3.55 -2.15
CA PHE A 52 -0.57 -2.95 -2.85
C PHE A 52 -1.12 -1.96 -3.88
N SER A 53 -0.38 -0.88 -4.09
CA SER A 53 -0.68 0.13 -5.10
C SER A 53 0.51 0.25 -6.02
N VAL A 54 0.26 0.09 -7.32
CA VAL A 54 1.26 0.29 -8.37
C VAL A 54 0.95 1.59 -9.09
N ASN A 55 1.87 2.54 -9.04
CA ASN A 55 1.84 3.75 -9.83
C ASN A 55 2.63 3.50 -11.12
N CYS A 56 1.98 3.63 -12.28
CA CYS A 56 2.64 3.41 -13.56
C CYS A 56 3.47 4.66 -13.92
N PRO A 57 4.78 4.52 -14.17
CA PRO A 57 5.62 5.64 -14.60
C PRO A 57 5.13 6.26 -15.90
N GLU A 58 5.11 7.59 -15.93
CA GLU A 58 4.94 8.38 -17.17
C GLU A 58 6.10 8.17 -18.15
N ILE A 59 7.32 7.97 -17.63
CA ILE A 59 8.56 7.95 -18.43
C ILE A 59 9.16 6.54 -18.54
N PRO A 60 9.62 6.13 -19.73
CA PRO A 60 10.24 4.83 -19.93
C PRO A 60 11.57 4.73 -19.17
N ARG A 61 11.94 3.50 -18.81
CA ARG A 61 13.27 3.22 -18.24
C ARG A 61 14.33 3.46 -19.31
N CYS A 62 15.45 4.06 -18.92
CA CYS A 62 16.60 4.21 -19.80
C CYS A 62 17.06 2.82 -20.27
N SER A 63 17.08 2.63 -21.59
CA SER A 63 17.49 1.39 -22.24
C SER A 63 19.00 1.35 -22.55
N LEU A 64 19.71 2.45 -22.29
CA LEU A 64 21.14 2.56 -22.61
C LEU A 64 21.98 1.66 -21.67
N PRO A 65 22.76 0.70 -22.22
CA PRO A 65 23.66 -0.11 -21.42
C PRO A 65 24.73 0.78 -20.77
N GLY A 66 24.79 0.79 -19.44
CA GLY A 66 25.75 1.60 -18.68
C GLY A 66 25.24 2.96 -18.17
N CYS A 67 23.97 3.30 -18.36
CA CYS A 67 23.41 4.49 -17.72
C CYS A 67 23.20 4.24 -16.21
N ALA A 68 24.11 4.78 -15.39
CA ALA A 68 24.05 4.72 -13.93
C ALA A 68 23.23 5.86 -13.29
N VAL A 69 22.55 6.68 -14.11
CA VAL A 69 21.83 7.85 -13.62
C VAL A 69 20.45 7.43 -13.14
N GLU A 70 20.28 7.30 -11.82
CA GLU A 70 19.03 6.83 -11.23
C GLU A 70 17.91 7.88 -11.23
N ARG A 71 18.27 9.16 -11.34
CA ARG A 71 17.31 10.25 -11.48
C ARG A 71 16.79 10.38 -12.92
N LYS A 72 15.74 11.18 -13.09
CA LYS A 72 15.25 11.60 -14.41
C LYS A 72 16.40 12.25 -15.19
N HIS A 73 16.69 11.74 -16.38
CA HIS A 73 17.76 12.23 -17.23
C HIS A 73 17.35 12.14 -18.71
N LYS A 74 18.16 12.72 -19.59
CA LYS A 74 17.83 12.88 -21.00
C LYS A 74 18.83 12.14 -21.89
N HIS A 75 18.34 11.36 -22.85
CA HIS A 75 19.14 10.79 -23.93
C HIS A 75 18.52 11.12 -25.27
N VAL A 76 19.32 11.59 -26.23
CA VAL A 76 18.91 11.79 -27.64
C VAL A 76 17.59 12.56 -27.79
N GLY A 77 17.34 13.54 -26.92
CA GLY A 77 16.10 14.35 -26.97
C GLY A 77 14.94 13.84 -26.11
N GLU A 78 14.95 12.58 -25.68
CA GLU A 78 13.89 11.96 -24.87
C GLU A 78 14.25 11.87 -23.38
N THR A 79 13.25 11.90 -22.51
CA THR A 79 13.43 11.85 -21.05
C THR A 79 13.19 10.44 -20.55
N TYR A 80 14.16 9.91 -19.80
CA TYR A 80 14.15 8.57 -19.25
C TYR A 80 14.32 8.57 -17.73
N ARG A 81 13.94 7.47 -17.10
CA ARG A 81 14.24 7.17 -15.68
C ARG A 81 15.33 6.12 -15.54
N GLY A 82 16.16 6.23 -14.51
CA GLY A 82 17.11 5.16 -14.15
C GLY A 82 16.61 4.21 -13.05
N ALA A 83 15.84 4.73 -12.09
CA ALA A 83 15.40 3.96 -10.93
C ALA A 83 14.45 2.80 -11.30
N SER A 84 14.65 1.66 -10.62
CA SER A 84 13.82 0.47 -10.75
C SER A 84 12.47 0.64 -10.04
N ILE A 85 11.44 -0.06 -10.52
CA ILE A 85 10.13 -0.11 -9.85
C ILE A 85 10.17 -0.77 -8.46
N PHE A 86 11.22 -1.53 -8.16
CA PHE A 86 11.36 -2.25 -6.90
C PHE A 86 12.29 -1.57 -5.90
N THR A 87 13.04 -0.55 -6.32
CA THR A 87 14.10 0.06 -5.51
C THR A 87 13.82 1.54 -5.35
N GLY A 88 13.55 1.96 -4.12
CA GLY A 88 13.32 3.36 -3.77
C GLY A 88 14.56 4.19 -3.42
N ARG A 89 15.76 3.63 -3.62
CA ARG A 89 17.03 4.24 -3.25
C ARG A 89 17.94 4.37 -4.46
N ASP A 90 18.79 5.38 -4.41
CA ASP A 90 19.90 5.52 -5.34
C ASP A 90 21.11 4.66 -4.89
N ALA A 91 22.12 4.54 -5.75
CA ALA A 91 23.37 3.82 -5.56
C ALA A 91 24.22 4.41 -4.43
N GLN A 92 23.90 5.64 -4.00
CA GLN A 92 24.49 6.32 -2.85
C GLN A 92 23.65 6.12 -1.57
N GLY A 93 22.61 5.27 -1.63
CA GLY A 93 21.74 4.91 -0.51
C GLY A 93 20.72 5.98 -0.12
N ARG A 94 20.63 7.09 -0.86
CA ARG A 94 19.67 8.17 -0.61
C ARG A 94 18.29 7.73 -1.09
N ARG A 95 17.24 8.03 -0.33
CA ARG A 95 15.87 7.80 -0.82
C ARG A 95 15.61 8.77 -1.97
N LEU A 96 15.13 8.23 -3.07
CA LEU A 96 14.73 9.05 -4.23
C LEU A 96 13.42 9.82 -3.96
N TYR A 97 12.71 9.43 -2.90
CA TYR A 97 11.51 10.10 -2.40
C TYR A 97 11.57 10.18 -0.87
N GLU A 98 11.97 11.34 -0.37
CA GLU A 98 11.51 11.85 0.92
C GLU A 98 10.74 13.13 0.59
N LYS A 99 9.50 13.20 1.09
CA LYS A 99 8.81 14.47 1.32
C LYS A 99 9.01 14.79 2.79
#